data_AF-A0A258B0G7-F1
#
_entry.id   AF-A0A258B0G7-F1
#
_cell.length_a   1.000
_cell.length_b   1.000
_cell.length_c   1.000
_cell.angle_alpha   90.00
_cell.angle_beta   90.00
_cell.angle_gamma   90.00
#
_symmetry.space_group_name_H-M   'P 1'
#
loop_
_entity.id
_entity.type
_entity.pdbx_description
1 polymer ?
#
loop_
_entity_poly.entity_id
_entity_poly.type
_entity_poly.pdbx_seq_one_letter_code
_entity_poly.pdbx_strand_id
1 'polypeptide(L)' 'MKTEPLYIEKRSEGDYAVRKGNSQRASAVEATQAEAIARAREMSPNSPLHVERVRHTTGGGPDQWRKL' A
#
# COMPACT_ATOMS: atom_id res chain seq x y z
N MET A 1 -0.99 3.51 -22.02
CA MET A 1 -1.50 2.44 -21.13
C MET A 1 -1.67 3.02 -19.74
N LYS A 2 -2.80 2.79 -19.07
CA LYS A 2 -3.04 3.28 -17.71
C LYS A 2 -2.41 2.28 -16.74
N THR A 3 -1.40 2.68 -15.98
CA THR A 3 -0.81 1.84 -14.93
C THR A 3 -1.84 1.67 -13.81
N GLU A 4 -2.10 0.43 -13.41
CA GLU A 4 -3.01 0.16 -12.30
C GLU A 4 -2.40 0.66 -10.98
N PRO A 5 -3.18 1.35 -10.12
CA PRO A 5 -2.71 1.76 -8.82
C PRO A 5 -2.46 0.55 -7.91
N LEU A 6 -1.42 0.67 -7.09
CA LEU A 6 -1.13 -0.26 -6.01
C LEU A 6 -1.57 0.32 -4.67
N TYR A 7 -2.08 -0.54 -3.81
CA TYR A 7 -2.56 -0.22 -2.47
C TYR A 7 -1.70 -0.97 -1.46
N ILE A 8 -1.23 -0.25 -0.45
CA ILE A 8 -0.44 -0.79 0.65
C ILE A 8 -1.28 -0.63 1.91
N GLU A 9 -1.78 -1.74 2.42
CA GLU A 9 -2.69 -1.81 3.58
C GLU A 9 -2.05 -2.61 4.71
N LYS A 10 -2.32 -2.21 5.95
CA LYS A 10 -1.92 -2.92 7.15
C LYS A 10 -2.92 -4.05 7.40
N ARG A 11 -2.41 -5.25 7.66
CA ARG A 11 -3.24 -6.39 8.02
C ARG A 11 -3.36 -6.53 9.53
N SER A 12 -4.35 -7.31 9.96
CA SER A 12 -4.62 -7.60 11.38
C SER A 12 -3.43 -8.24 12.10
N GLU A 13 -2.60 -8.97 11.38
CA GLU A 13 -1.40 -9.64 11.84
C GLU A 13 -0.24 -8.66 12.11
N GLY A 14 -0.39 -7.41 11.68
CA GLY A 14 0.59 -6.33 11.87
C GLY A 14 1.56 -6.15 10.69
N ASP A 15 1.53 -7.04 9.70
CA ASP A 15 2.25 -6.94 8.44
C ASP A 15 1.50 -6.06 7.41
N TYR A 16 2.11 -5.85 6.24
CA TYR A 16 1.58 -4.98 5.18
C TYR A 16 1.43 -5.75 3.86
N ALA A 17 0.24 -5.65 3.26
CA ALA A 17 -0.04 -6.24 1.96
C ALA A 17 0.05 -5.22 0.83
N VAL A 18 0.64 -5.63 -0.29
CA VAL A 18 0.61 -4.90 -1.57
C VAL A 18 -0.51 -5.49 -2.43
N ARG A 19 -1.47 -4.69 -2.84
CA ARG A 19 -2.61 -5.11 -3.67
C ARG A 19 -2.73 -4.26 -4.93
N LYS A 20 -3.18 -4.89 -6.01
CA LYS A 20 -3.72 -4.17 -7.17
C LYS A 20 -5.15 -3.73 -6.88
N GLY A 21 -5.58 -2.63 -7.50
CA GLY A 21 -6.97 -2.19 -7.42
C GLY A 21 -7.94 -3.32 -7.76
N ASN A 22 -8.99 -3.50 -6.94
CA ASN A 22 -10.00 -4.55 -7.06
C ASN A 22 -9.50 -6.00 -6.93
N SER A 23 -8.23 -6.22 -6.55
CA SER A 23 -7.71 -7.58 -6.32
C SER A 23 -8.04 -8.10 -4.92
N GLN A 24 -8.69 -9.26 -4.85
CA GLN A 24 -8.91 -9.98 -3.58
C GLN A 24 -7.63 -10.60 -3.02
N ARG A 25 -6.58 -10.77 -3.83
CA ARG A 25 -5.30 -11.38 -3.43
C ARG A 25 -4.22 -10.33 -3.24
N ALA A 26 -3.42 -10.50 -2.18
CA ALA A 26 -2.17 -9.76 -2.01
C ALA A 26 -1.17 -10.23 -3.07
N SER A 27 -0.52 -9.26 -3.72
CA SER A 27 0.57 -9.50 -4.66
C SER A 27 1.91 -9.71 -3.94
N ALA A 28 2.06 -9.11 -2.76
CA ALA A 28 3.15 -9.33 -1.82
C ALA A 28 2.67 -9.03 -0.39
N VAL A 29 3.37 -9.60 0.59
CA VAL A 29 3.20 -9.31 2.02
C VAL A 29 4.57 -9.07 2.60
N GLU A 30 4.76 -7.96 3.28
CA GLU A 30 6.03 -7.54 3.87
C GLU A 30 5.86 -7.15 5.34
N ALA A 31 6.91 -7.29 6.14
CA ALA A 31 6.84 -7.06 7.58
C ALA A 31 6.60 -5.57 7.93
N THR A 32 7.10 -4.65 7.10
CA THR A 32 6.97 -3.21 7.33
C THR A 32 6.34 -2.48 6.15
N GLN A 33 5.76 -1.31 6.43
CA GLN A 33 5.18 -0.45 5.39
C GLN A 33 6.26 0.02 4.39
N ALA A 34 7.49 0.24 4.85
CA ALA A 34 8.60 0.67 4.00
C ALA A 34 9.02 -0.42 3.01
N GLU A 35 9.13 -1.67 3.48
CA GLU A 35 9.41 -2.83 2.63
C GLU A 35 8.29 -3.05 1.61
N ALA A 36 7.02 -2.94 2.02
CA ALA A 36 5.88 -3.02 1.10
C ALA A 36 5.94 -1.93 0.01
N ILE A 37 6.37 -0.71 0.35
CA ILE A 37 6.55 0.38 -0.63
C ILE A 37 7.68 0.05 -1.60
N ALA A 38 8.83 -0.42 -1.10
CA ALA A 38 9.95 -0.82 -1.93
C ALA A 38 9.54 -1.93 -2.90
N ARG A 39 8.87 -2.98 -2.38
CA ARG A 39 8.37 -4.10 -3.17
C ARG A 39 7.37 -3.64 -4.24
N ALA A 40 6.44 -2.75 -3.89
CA ALA A 40 5.49 -2.19 -4.85
C ALA A 40 6.19 -1.39 -5.97
N ARG A 41 7.24 -0.63 -5.66
CA ARG A 41 8.05 0.10 -6.65
C ARG A 41 8.87 -0.83 -7.55
N GLU A 42 9.39 -1.95 -7.03
CA GLU A 42 10.03 -2.98 -7.86
C GLU A 42 9.05 -3.64 -8.84
N MET A 43 7.86 -3.98 -8.35
CA MET A 43 6.83 -4.65 -9.15
C MET A 43 6.20 -3.74 -10.20
N SER A 44 6.02 -2.46 -9.88
CA SER A 44 5.40 -1.48 -10.77
C SER A 44 5.98 -0.08 -10.53
N PRO A 45 7.15 0.23 -11.12
CA PRO A 45 7.88 1.48 -10.86
C PRO A 45 7.07 2.74 -11.09
N ASN A 46 6.23 2.72 -12.14
CA ASN A 46 5.45 3.86 -12.61
C ASN A 46 3.98 3.84 -12.15
N SER A 47 3.59 2.91 -11.27
CA SER A 47 2.23 2.88 -10.75
C SER A 47 2.04 3.90 -9.63
N PRO A 48 0.86 4.55 -9.54
CA PRO A 48 0.49 5.32 -8.36
C PRO A 48 0.43 4.39 -7.14
N LEU A 49 1.07 4.79 -6.03
CA LEU A 49 1.00 4.06 -4.77
C LEU A 49 0.06 4.79 -3.81
N HIS A 50 -0.90 4.04 -3.26
CA HIS A 50 -1.78 4.46 -2.19
C HIS A 50 -1.40 3.72 -0.93
N VAL A 51 -0.94 4.43 0.08
CA VAL A 51 -0.48 3.85 1.34
C VAL A 51 -1.46 4.19 2.45
N GLU A 52 -1.99 3.17 3.11
CA GLU A 52 -2.88 3.33 4.26
C GLU A 52 -2.12 4.06 5.38
N ARG A 53 -2.74 5.09 5.95
CA ARG A 53 -2.21 5.69 7.18
C ARG A 53 -2.50 4.73 8.32
N VAL A 54 -1.63 4.65 9.32
CA VAL A 54 -1.80 3.70 10.43
C VAL A 54 -1.82 4.39 11.80
N ARG A 55 -1.79 5.72 11.80
CA ARG A 55 -1.79 6.57 12.99
C ARG A 55 -2.75 7.72 12.79
N HIS A 56 -3.44 8.12 13.86
CA HIS A 56 -4.17 9.37 13.90
C HIS A 56 -3.19 10.53 14.06
N THR A 57 -3.24 11.44 13.10
CA THR A 57 -2.47 12.69 13.08
C THR A 57 -3.40 13.82 12.68
N THR A 58 -3.01 15.07 12.93
CA THR A 58 -3.75 16.25 12.44
C THR A 58 -3.94 16.24 10.92
N GLY A 59 -3.05 15.56 10.18
CA GLY A 59 -3.11 15.40 8.73
C GLY A 59 -3.81 14.11 8.25
N GLY A 60 -4.45 13.36 9.13
CA GLY A 60 -5.27 12.19 8.76
C GLY A 60 -5.17 10.98 9.69
N GLY A 61 -6.08 10.01 9.49
CA GLY A 61 -6.21 8.78 10.28
C GLY A 61 -6.20 7.50 9.44
N PRO A 62 -6.39 6.32 10.08
CA PRO A 62 -6.28 5.01 9.42
C PRO A 62 -7.25 4.73 8.28
N ASP A 63 -8.32 5.51 8.17
CA ASP A 63 -9.30 5.51 7.09
C ASP A 63 -8.84 6.31 5.85
N GLN A 64 -7.65 6.89 5.88
CA GLN A 64 -7.17 7.80 4.84
C GLN A 64 -5.89 7.30 4.16
N TRP A 65 -5.83 7.54 2.84
CA TRP A 65 -4.72 7.10 2.00
C TRP A 65 -3.73 8.23 1.73
N ARG A 66 -2.44 7.92 1.85
CA ARG A 66 -1.33 8.77 1.40
C ARG A 66 -0.94 8.38 -0.02
N LYS A 67 -1.00 9.33 -0.96
CA LYS A 67 -0.50 9.13 -2.32
C LYS A 67 1.01 9.32 -2.36
N LEU A 68 1.71 8.42 -3.03
CA LEU A 68 3.16 8.37 -3.20
C LEU A 68 3.59 8.37 -4.67
#